data_AF-A0A938B8W5-F1
#
_entry.id   AF-A0A938B8W5-F1
#
_cell.length_a   1.000
_cell.length_b   1.000
_cell.length_c   1.000
_cell.angle_alpha   90.00
_cell.angle_beta   90.00
_cell.angle_gamma   90.00
#
_symmetry.space_group_name_H-M   'P 1'
#
loop_
_entity.id
_entity.type
_entity.pdbx_description
1 polymer ?
#
loop_
_entity_poly.entity_id
_entity_poly.type
_entity_poly.pdbx_seq_one_letter_code
_entity_poly.pdbx_strand_id
1 'polypeptide(L)'
;MKITDIKPGYASGNRTSTYQFYVGRTLSPDERIKIKELSGKTGRGGKLKIQYTDGHELDWSIEEELMAYYDIEVSEVYNSWISKIAFDYDRELWQKLKPCEGRGEEDYGVDIEKRDNRIVVSFYYALNYNEAFYEFGEKLFDGLCDLFDNIRTEIMKGNLSAIYAISDFYGTETEAEWEYVESSENVQKLQYILDR
;
A
#
# COMPACT_ATOMS: atom_id res chain seq x y z
N MET A 1 -22.60 30.40 14.63
CA MET A 1 -21.89 29.80 13.47
C MET A 1 -22.56 28.47 13.16
N LYS A 2 -23.08 28.29 11.96
CA LYS A 2 -23.88 27.12 11.55
C LYS A 2 -23.04 26.35 10.54
N ILE A 3 -22.57 25.15 10.88
CA ILE A 3 -21.84 24.28 9.97
C ILE A 3 -22.88 23.67 9.02
N THR A 4 -22.79 23.98 7.72
CA THR A 4 -23.78 23.59 6.70
C THR A 4 -23.34 22.45 5.79
N ASP A 5 -22.18 21.82 6.05
CA ASP A 5 -21.80 20.65 5.27
C ASP A 5 -20.84 19.75 6.06
N ILE A 6 -21.31 18.56 6.44
CA ILE A 6 -20.47 17.46 6.88
C ILE A 6 -20.33 16.58 5.65
N LYS A 7 -19.16 16.60 5.00
CA LYS A 7 -18.87 15.70 3.87
C LYS A 7 -19.01 14.24 4.35
N PRO A 8 -19.93 13.44 3.81
CA PRO A 8 -20.08 12.05 4.21
C PRO A 8 -18.98 11.24 3.53
N GLY A 9 -17.89 10.96 4.26
CA GLY A 9 -16.85 10.05 3.75
C GLY A 9 -15.52 10.09 4.48
N TYR A 10 -15.21 11.17 5.19
CA TYR A 10 -13.90 11.36 5.81
C TYR A 10 -14.06 11.58 7.31
N ALA A 11 -13.93 10.50 8.06
CA ALA A 11 -13.70 10.61 9.48
C ALA A 11 -12.22 10.94 9.67
N SER A 12 -11.86 12.22 9.52
CA SER A 12 -10.58 12.76 10.00
C SER A 12 -10.58 12.83 11.54
N GLY A 13 -10.97 11.73 12.18
CA GLY A 13 -10.84 11.51 13.61
C GLY A 13 -9.80 10.42 13.79
N ASN A 14 -8.97 10.57 14.82
CA ASN A 14 -7.89 9.66 15.22
C ASN A 14 -8.41 8.27 15.68
N ARG A 15 -9.49 7.77 15.07
CA ARG A 15 -10.30 6.63 15.47
C ARG A 15 -10.87 5.87 14.27
N THR A 16 -10.41 6.14 13.05
CA THR A 16 -10.83 5.34 11.90
C THR A 16 -9.64 4.74 11.20
N SER A 17 -9.84 3.52 10.73
CA SER A 17 -8.87 2.76 9.98
C SER A 17 -9.54 2.26 8.70
N THR A 18 -8.92 2.52 7.56
CA THR A 18 -9.47 2.14 6.25
C THR A 18 -8.45 1.28 5.52
N TYR A 19 -8.91 0.18 4.95
CA TYR A 19 -8.10 -0.76 4.18
C TYR A 19 -8.76 -0.97 2.83
N GLN A 20 -7.99 -0.85 1.76
CA GLN A 20 -8.42 -1.14 0.41
C GLN A 20 -7.48 -2.16 -0.23
N PHE A 21 -8.02 -3.32 -0.56
CA PHE A 21 -7.31 -4.38 -1.27
C PHE A 21 -7.71 -4.39 -2.73
N TYR A 22 -6.73 -4.67 -3.60
CA TYR A 22 -6.90 -4.73 -5.05
C TYR A 22 -6.15 -5.91 -5.67
N VAL A 23 -6.77 -6.51 -6.67
CA VAL A 23 -6.16 -7.53 -7.53
C VAL A 23 -6.66 -7.32 -8.97
N GLY A 24 -5.74 -7.32 -9.93
CA GLY A 24 -6.06 -7.08 -11.35
C GLY A 24 -6.78 -8.26 -12.03
N ARG A 25 -6.73 -9.45 -11.44
CA ARG A 25 -7.40 -10.66 -11.97
C ARG A 25 -8.82 -10.81 -11.44
N THR A 26 -9.61 -11.62 -12.14
CA THR A 26 -10.91 -12.04 -11.61
C THR A 26 -10.72 -13.07 -10.50
N LEU A 27 -11.23 -12.77 -9.31
CA LEU A 27 -11.34 -13.73 -8.21
C LEU A 27 -12.35 -14.82 -8.55
N SER A 28 -11.96 -16.08 -8.36
CA SER A 28 -12.79 -17.27 -8.51
C SER A 28 -13.92 -17.31 -7.46
N PRO A 29 -14.97 -18.11 -7.68
CA PRO A 29 -16.05 -18.26 -6.70
C PRO A 29 -15.56 -18.70 -5.31
N ASP A 30 -14.63 -19.65 -5.24
CA ASP A 30 -14.10 -20.18 -3.98
C ASP A 30 -13.29 -19.13 -3.22
N GLU A 31 -12.45 -18.36 -3.92
CA GLU A 31 -11.71 -17.24 -3.33
C GLU A 31 -12.66 -16.18 -2.76
N ARG A 32 -13.75 -15.87 -3.48
CA ARG A 32 -14.75 -14.90 -3.00
C ARG A 32 -15.47 -15.37 -1.74
N ILE A 33 -15.71 -16.68 -1.62
CA ILE A 33 -16.30 -17.28 -0.41
C ILE A 33 -15.33 -17.10 0.77
N LYS A 34 -14.06 -17.49 0.60
CA LYS A 34 -13.04 -17.34 1.65
C LYS A 34 -12.84 -15.89 2.08
N ILE A 35 -12.74 -14.96 1.11
CA ILE A 35 -12.64 -13.52 1.40
C ILE A 35 -13.84 -13.02 2.20
N LYS A 36 -15.05 -13.52 1.89
CA LYS A 36 -16.26 -13.17 2.65
C LYS A 36 -16.25 -13.74 4.06
N GLU A 37 -15.73 -14.93 4.26
CA GLU A 37 -15.55 -15.53 5.59
C GLU A 37 -14.55 -14.73 6.42
N LEU A 38 -13.45 -14.28 5.83
CA LEU A 38 -12.41 -13.49 6.49
C LEU A 38 -12.86 -12.07 6.83
N SER A 39 -13.41 -11.35 5.85
CA SER A 39 -13.69 -9.90 5.97
C SER A 39 -15.14 -9.57 6.32
N GLY A 40 -16.03 -10.56 6.31
CA GLY A 40 -17.49 -10.34 6.36
C GLY A 40 -18.06 -9.62 5.14
N LYS A 41 -17.23 -9.29 4.14
CA LYS A 41 -17.59 -8.50 2.96
C LYS A 41 -17.26 -9.26 1.68
N THR A 42 -17.99 -8.97 0.62
CA THR A 42 -17.70 -9.54 -0.71
C THR A 42 -17.04 -8.47 -1.56
N GLY A 43 -15.82 -8.73 -2.02
CA GLY A 43 -15.13 -7.86 -2.96
C GLY A 43 -15.86 -7.76 -4.31
N ARG A 44 -15.82 -6.59 -4.94
CA ARG A 44 -16.41 -6.31 -6.26
C ARG A 44 -15.32 -5.94 -7.25
N GLY A 45 -15.30 -6.58 -8.42
CA GLY A 45 -14.36 -6.23 -9.49
C GLY A 45 -12.88 -6.29 -9.09
N GLY A 46 -12.49 -7.26 -8.24
CA GLY A 46 -11.12 -7.38 -7.74
C GLY A 46 -10.77 -6.39 -6.61
N LYS A 47 -11.73 -5.60 -6.12
CA LYS A 47 -11.53 -4.64 -5.02
C LYS A 47 -12.28 -5.05 -3.76
N LEU A 48 -11.69 -4.85 -2.60
CA LEU A 48 -12.33 -5.00 -1.29
C LEU A 48 -11.97 -3.78 -0.43
N LYS A 49 -12.99 -3.12 0.12
CA LYS A 49 -12.80 -2.01 1.06
C LYS A 49 -13.37 -2.36 2.43
N ILE A 50 -12.55 -2.23 3.45
CA ILE A 50 -12.89 -2.44 4.85
C ILE A 50 -12.66 -1.11 5.58
N GLN A 51 -13.62 -0.69 6.40
CA GLN A 51 -13.51 0.53 7.18
C GLN A 51 -14.01 0.25 8.58
N TYR A 52 -13.21 0.67 9.55
CA TYR A 52 -13.51 0.59 10.97
C TYR A 52 -13.66 2.00 11.55
N THR A 53 -14.53 2.14 12.53
CA THR A 53 -14.70 3.33 13.36
C THR A 53 -14.34 3.00 14.81
N ASP A 54 -14.16 4.04 15.63
CA ASP A 54 -13.97 3.93 17.08
C ASP A 54 -12.65 3.28 17.54
N GLY A 55 -11.60 3.38 16.72
CA GLY A 55 -10.26 2.87 17.06
C GLY A 55 -10.12 1.35 16.89
N HIS A 56 -11.03 0.73 16.14
CA HIS A 56 -10.86 -0.65 15.71
C HIS A 56 -9.98 -0.71 14.45
N GLU A 57 -9.21 -1.79 14.35
CA GLU A 57 -8.34 -2.10 13.23
C GLU A 57 -8.66 -3.47 12.65
N LEU A 58 -8.18 -3.72 11.43
CA LEU A 58 -8.21 -5.05 10.87
C LEU A 58 -7.24 -5.92 11.68
N ASP A 59 -7.67 -7.11 12.05
CA ASP A 59 -6.77 -8.05 12.70
C ASP A 59 -5.65 -8.41 11.72
N TRP A 60 -4.39 -8.30 12.16
CA TRP A 60 -3.24 -8.57 11.31
C TRP A 60 -3.32 -9.97 10.69
N SER A 61 -3.74 -11.00 11.41
CA SER A 61 -3.87 -12.35 10.82
C SER A 61 -4.86 -12.39 9.66
N ILE A 62 -5.95 -11.62 9.75
CA ILE A 62 -6.94 -11.51 8.67
C ILE A 62 -6.35 -10.73 7.49
N GLU A 63 -5.66 -9.63 7.75
CA GLU A 63 -4.97 -8.85 6.72
C GLU A 63 -3.94 -9.69 5.95
N GLU A 64 -3.15 -10.49 6.67
CA GLU A 64 -2.22 -11.47 6.11
C GLU A 64 -2.90 -12.48 5.19
N GLU A 65 -3.99 -13.08 5.66
CA GLU A 65 -4.76 -14.03 4.86
C GLU A 65 -5.38 -13.36 3.62
N LEU A 66 -5.81 -12.10 3.71
CA LEU A 66 -6.31 -11.36 2.56
C LEU A 66 -5.21 -11.10 1.52
N MET A 67 -3.98 -10.80 1.95
CA MET A 67 -2.82 -10.61 1.05
C MET A 67 -2.38 -11.88 0.30
N ALA A 68 -2.90 -13.06 0.67
CA ALA A 68 -2.78 -14.26 -0.14
C ALA A 68 -3.65 -14.22 -1.42
N TYR A 69 -4.70 -13.39 -1.45
CA TYR A 69 -5.63 -13.25 -2.59
C TYR A 69 -5.45 -11.95 -3.36
N TYR A 70 -4.95 -10.91 -2.70
CA TYR A 70 -4.81 -9.56 -3.24
C TYR A 70 -3.35 -9.19 -3.49
N ASP A 71 -3.10 -8.46 -4.57
CA ASP A 71 -1.76 -8.06 -4.98
C ASP A 71 -1.35 -6.69 -4.41
N ILE A 72 -2.34 -5.84 -4.11
CA ILE A 72 -2.13 -4.51 -3.55
C ILE A 72 -3.03 -4.33 -2.33
N GLU A 73 -2.48 -3.72 -1.28
CA GLU A 73 -3.22 -3.12 -0.17
C GLU A 73 -2.81 -1.65 -0.06
N VAL A 74 -3.78 -0.78 0.18
CA VAL A 74 -3.55 0.58 0.68
C VAL A 74 -4.36 0.75 1.95
N SER A 75 -3.71 1.13 3.04
CA SER A 75 -4.35 1.35 4.32
C SER A 75 -3.95 2.68 4.96
N GLU A 76 -4.91 3.26 5.68
CA GLU A 76 -4.75 4.44 6.52
C GLU A 76 -5.14 4.02 7.94
N VAL A 77 -4.18 4.08 8.87
CA VAL A 77 -4.35 3.70 10.27
C VAL A 77 -3.78 4.82 11.13
N TYR A 78 -4.66 5.56 11.83
CA TYR A 78 -4.31 6.73 12.65
C TYR A 78 -3.40 7.76 11.94
N ASN A 79 -3.74 8.13 10.70
CA ASN A 79 -2.97 9.03 9.83
C ASN A 79 -1.62 8.47 9.34
N SER A 80 -1.26 7.24 9.69
CA SER A 80 -0.14 6.53 9.08
C SER A 80 -0.62 5.78 7.84
N TRP A 81 0.13 5.90 6.75
CA TRP A 81 -0.21 5.24 5.48
C TRP A 81 0.71 4.07 5.23
N ILE A 82 0.10 2.97 4.82
CA ILE A 82 0.82 1.75 4.43
C ILE A 82 0.29 1.33 3.07
N SER A 83 1.20 1.06 2.14
CA SER A 83 0.87 0.40 0.88
C SER A 83 1.66 -0.88 0.75
N LYS A 84 1.00 -2.01 0.54
CA LYS A 84 1.64 -3.31 0.40
C LYS A 84 1.49 -3.82 -1.03
N ILE A 85 2.60 -4.34 -1.57
CA ILE A 85 2.64 -5.01 -2.85
C ILE A 85 3.02 -6.46 -2.62
N ALA A 86 2.20 -7.38 -3.10
CA ALA A 86 2.48 -8.80 -3.04
C ALA A 86 2.82 -9.38 -4.42
N PHE A 87 3.83 -10.25 -4.39
CA PHE A 87 4.33 -11.02 -5.52
C PHE A 87 4.30 -12.50 -5.16
N ASP A 88 4.14 -13.36 -6.15
CA ASP A 88 4.44 -14.77 -5.94
C ASP A 88 5.93 -14.93 -5.66
N TYR A 89 6.28 -15.88 -4.79
CA TYR A 89 7.65 -16.07 -4.39
C TYR A 89 8.50 -16.50 -5.59
N ASP A 90 9.42 -15.60 -5.95
CA ASP A 90 10.48 -15.85 -6.89
C ASP A 90 11.82 -15.59 -6.19
N ARG A 91 12.75 -16.55 -6.31
CA ARG A 91 14.01 -16.48 -5.56
C ARG A 91 14.90 -15.33 -6.05
N GLU A 92 14.91 -15.05 -7.34
CA GLU A 92 15.74 -13.98 -7.90
C GLU A 92 15.19 -12.62 -7.47
N LEU A 93 13.87 -12.44 -7.54
CA LEU A 93 13.19 -11.25 -7.04
C LEU A 93 13.43 -11.05 -5.54
N TRP A 94 13.32 -12.11 -4.73
CA TRP A 94 13.62 -12.05 -3.29
C TRP A 94 15.04 -11.55 -3.00
N GLN A 95 16.03 -12.08 -3.72
CA GLN A 95 17.43 -11.69 -3.54
C GLN A 95 17.71 -10.25 -3.95
N LYS A 96 16.95 -9.70 -4.89
CA LYS A 96 17.02 -8.29 -5.29
C LYS A 96 16.32 -7.38 -4.30
N LEU A 97 15.15 -7.79 -3.82
CA LEU A 97 14.31 -6.97 -2.95
C LEU A 97 14.83 -6.91 -1.53
N LYS A 98 15.16 -8.05 -0.90
CA LYS A 98 15.44 -8.09 0.54
C LYS A 98 16.54 -7.10 1.00
N PRO A 99 17.65 -6.90 0.28
CA PRO A 99 18.65 -5.90 0.67
C PRO A 99 18.14 -4.45 0.67
N CYS A 100 17.04 -4.17 -0.04
CA CYS A 100 16.42 -2.85 -0.08
C CYS A 100 15.54 -2.54 1.14
N GLU A 101 15.34 -3.51 2.04
CA GLU A 101 14.63 -3.27 3.30
C GLU A 101 15.36 -2.25 4.16
N GLY A 102 14.60 -1.34 4.76
CA GLY A 102 15.11 -0.33 5.68
C GLY A 102 14.03 0.60 6.17
N ARG A 103 14.15 1.00 7.44
CA ARG A 103 13.29 1.98 8.09
C ARG A 103 14.13 3.17 8.54
N GLY A 104 13.56 4.37 8.43
CA GLY A 104 14.18 5.63 8.75
C GLY A 104 13.50 6.28 9.95
N GLU A 105 13.40 7.61 9.92
CA GLU A 105 12.70 8.36 10.97
C GLU A 105 11.22 7.97 11.04
N GLU A 106 10.67 7.97 12.26
CA GLU A 106 9.26 7.62 12.55
C GLU A 106 8.80 6.24 12.05
N ASP A 107 9.74 5.32 11.83
CA ASP A 107 9.51 3.99 11.23
C ASP A 107 8.95 4.06 9.79
N TYR A 108 9.15 5.16 9.07
CA TYR A 108 8.85 5.22 7.63
C TYR A 108 9.94 4.55 6.79
N GLY A 109 9.58 4.04 5.62
CA GLY A 109 10.50 3.30 4.76
C GLY A 109 9.86 2.09 4.09
N VAL A 110 10.66 1.04 3.90
CA VAL A 110 10.24 -0.19 3.22
C VAL A 110 10.59 -1.41 4.05
N ASP A 111 9.62 -2.30 4.20
CA ASP A 111 9.76 -3.61 4.83
C ASP A 111 9.44 -4.72 3.84
N ILE A 112 10.23 -5.80 3.87
CA ILE A 112 10.20 -6.85 2.85
C ILE A 112 10.17 -8.22 3.51
N GLU A 113 9.00 -8.83 3.45
CA GLU A 113 8.73 -10.09 4.12
C GLU A 113 8.47 -11.20 3.11
N LYS A 114 8.87 -12.42 3.47
CA LYS A 114 8.41 -13.63 2.81
C LYS A 114 7.28 -14.22 3.64
N ARG A 115 6.09 -14.34 3.04
CA ARG A 115 4.90 -14.94 3.67
C ARG A 115 4.48 -16.15 2.85
N ASP A 116 4.70 -17.35 3.37
CA ASP A 116 4.51 -18.61 2.65
C ASP A 116 5.17 -18.61 1.25
N ASN A 117 4.36 -18.56 0.20
CA ASN A 117 4.77 -18.52 -1.20
C ASN A 117 4.59 -17.13 -1.82
N ARG A 118 4.61 -16.07 -1.00
CA ARG A 118 4.49 -14.68 -1.42
C ARG A 118 5.67 -13.87 -0.88
N ILE A 119 6.06 -12.85 -1.64
CA ILE A 119 6.92 -11.75 -1.16
C ILE A 119 6.00 -10.55 -0.99
N VAL A 120 6.06 -9.88 0.15
CA VAL A 120 5.29 -8.66 0.43
C VAL A 120 6.27 -7.51 0.66
N VAL A 121 6.15 -6.48 -0.16
CA VAL A 121 6.88 -5.21 -0.01
C VAL A 121 5.90 -4.20 0.56
N SER A 122 6.16 -3.77 1.79
CA SER A 122 5.33 -2.83 2.53
C SER A 122 6.01 -1.47 2.58
N PHE A 123 5.36 -0.45 2.04
CA PHE A 123 5.79 0.94 2.04
C PHE A 123 5.08 1.66 3.19
N TYR A 124 5.85 2.22 4.12
CA TYR A 124 5.35 2.98 5.26
C TYR A 124 5.72 4.44 5.05
N TYR A 125 4.73 5.31 5.05
CA TYR A 125 4.95 6.71 4.71
C TYR A 125 3.92 7.63 5.36
N ALA A 126 4.32 8.90 5.51
CA ALA A 126 3.40 9.99 5.73
C ALA A 126 2.88 10.50 4.38
N LEU A 127 1.58 10.75 4.29
CA LEU A 127 0.94 11.24 3.07
C LEU A 127 0.69 12.74 3.16
N ASN A 128 1.22 13.51 2.21
CA ASN A 128 0.82 14.89 2.00
C ASN A 128 -0.56 14.92 1.37
N TYR A 129 -1.60 15.05 2.20
CA TYR A 129 -3.00 14.98 1.78
C TYR A 129 -3.37 16.01 0.71
N ASN A 130 -2.78 17.21 0.72
CA ASN A 130 -3.12 18.23 -0.26
C ASN A 130 -2.64 17.83 -1.66
N GLU A 131 -1.39 17.38 -1.75
CA GLU A 131 -0.80 16.96 -3.02
C GLU A 131 -1.42 15.64 -3.51
N ALA A 132 -1.67 14.69 -2.59
CA ALA A 132 -2.35 13.45 -2.91
C ALA A 132 -3.79 13.69 -3.38
N PHE A 133 -4.52 14.64 -2.79
CA PHE A 133 -5.85 15.02 -3.26
C PHE A 133 -5.80 15.73 -4.61
N TYR A 134 -4.78 16.55 -4.87
CA TYR A 134 -4.60 17.17 -6.19
C TYR A 134 -4.35 16.12 -7.28
N GLU A 135 -3.52 15.12 -7.01
CA GLU A 135 -3.17 14.06 -7.96
C GLU A 135 -4.31 13.04 -8.17
N PHE A 136 -4.94 12.57 -7.10
CA PHE A 136 -5.90 11.44 -7.15
C PHE A 136 -7.37 11.84 -6.97
N GLY A 137 -7.63 13.09 -6.56
CA GLY A 137 -8.98 13.59 -6.30
C GLY A 137 -9.69 12.88 -5.13
N GLU A 138 -11.02 12.83 -5.20
CA GLU A 138 -11.86 12.26 -4.14
C GLU A 138 -11.73 10.74 -3.98
N LYS A 139 -11.07 10.06 -4.92
CA LYS A 139 -10.86 8.61 -4.91
C LYS A 139 -9.41 8.25 -4.56
N LEU A 140 -8.87 8.91 -3.53
CA LEU A 140 -7.50 8.76 -3.06
C LEU A 140 -7.05 7.29 -2.97
N PHE A 141 -7.81 6.41 -2.30
CA PHE A 141 -7.47 4.99 -2.18
C PHE A 141 -7.42 4.25 -3.53
N ASP A 142 -8.30 4.59 -4.48
CA ASP A 142 -8.25 4.00 -5.82
C ASP A 142 -6.99 4.48 -6.56
N GLY A 143 -6.68 5.78 -6.50
CA GLY A 143 -5.49 6.35 -7.14
C GLY A 143 -4.19 5.79 -6.58
N LEU A 144 -4.11 5.58 -5.26
CA LEU A 144 -2.99 4.90 -4.62
C LEU A 144 -2.91 3.43 -5.03
N CYS A 145 -4.02 2.69 -5.08
CA CYS A 145 -4.01 1.32 -5.57
C CYS A 145 -3.48 1.23 -7.01
N ASP A 146 -3.91 2.15 -7.89
CA ASP A 146 -3.47 2.20 -9.28
C ASP A 146 -1.96 2.58 -9.37
N LEU A 147 -1.49 3.52 -8.56
CA LEU A 147 -0.07 3.88 -8.46
C LEU A 147 0.78 2.67 -8.04
N PHE A 148 0.40 1.98 -6.97
CA PHE A 148 1.16 0.84 -6.44
C PHE A 148 1.05 -0.41 -7.34
N ASP A 149 -0.03 -0.58 -8.11
CA ASP A 149 -0.10 -1.61 -9.16
C ASP A 149 0.85 -1.31 -10.34
N ASN A 150 1.03 -0.04 -10.69
CA ASN A 150 2.03 0.36 -11.68
C ASN A 150 3.46 0.16 -11.16
N ILE A 151 3.73 0.54 -9.90
CA ILE A 151 5.02 0.28 -9.23
C ILE A 151 5.29 -1.23 -9.16
N ARG A 152 4.28 -2.05 -8.84
CA ARG A 152 4.38 -3.50 -8.89
C ARG A 152 4.87 -3.99 -10.25
N THR A 153 4.29 -3.46 -11.32
CA THR A 153 4.69 -3.78 -12.70
C THR A 153 6.13 -3.35 -13.00
N GLU A 154 6.59 -2.22 -12.47
CA GLU A 154 7.98 -1.76 -12.59
C GLU A 154 8.96 -2.68 -11.83
N ILE A 155 8.63 -3.07 -10.59
CA ILE A 155 9.42 -4.00 -9.79
C ILE A 155 9.54 -5.36 -10.48
N MET A 156 8.45 -5.88 -11.06
CA MET A 156 8.49 -7.12 -11.85
C MET A 156 9.42 -7.04 -13.07
N LYS A 157 9.68 -5.83 -13.60
CA LYS A 157 10.63 -5.57 -14.68
C LYS A 157 12.06 -5.31 -14.17
N GLY A 158 12.27 -5.39 -12.85
CA GLY A 158 13.55 -5.13 -12.19
C GLY A 158 13.84 -3.66 -11.89
N ASN A 159 12.86 -2.77 -12.08
CA ASN A 159 13.01 -1.36 -11.73
C ASN A 159 12.61 -1.16 -10.25
N LEU A 160 13.60 -0.87 -9.40
CA LEU A 160 13.43 -0.67 -7.96
C LEU A 160 13.41 0.81 -7.55
N SER A 161 13.28 1.75 -8.50
CA SER A 161 13.36 3.19 -8.24
C SER A 161 12.34 3.71 -7.23
N ALA A 162 11.15 3.11 -7.14
CA ALA A 162 10.15 3.50 -6.15
C ALA A 162 10.59 3.16 -4.71
N ILE A 163 11.22 2.01 -4.53
CA ILE A 163 11.79 1.58 -3.24
C ILE A 163 12.94 2.52 -2.86
N TYR A 164 13.85 2.77 -3.81
CA TYR A 164 14.92 3.75 -3.62
C TYR A 164 14.38 5.13 -3.25
N ALA A 165 13.35 5.63 -3.94
CA ALA A 165 12.83 6.97 -3.70
C ALA A 165 12.24 7.15 -2.29
N ILE A 166 11.51 6.14 -1.77
CA ILE A 166 11.04 6.13 -0.38
C ILE A 166 12.23 6.08 0.58
N SER A 167 13.19 5.20 0.33
CA SER A 167 14.36 5.01 1.17
C SER A 167 15.22 6.29 1.26
N ASP A 168 15.50 6.93 0.13
CA ASP A 168 16.24 8.19 0.04
C ASP A 168 15.46 9.33 0.69
N PHE A 169 14.14 9.39 0.47
CA PHE A 169 13.31 10.40 1.10
C PHE A 169 13.38 10.27 2.62
N TYR A 170 13.12 9.10 3.21
CA TYR A 170 13.14 8.95 4.68
C TYR A 170 14.52 8.70 5.28
N GLY A 171 15.59 8.71 4.46
CA GLY A 171 16.95 8.45 4.93
C GLY A 171 17.13 7.07 5.56
N THR A 172 16.43 6.06 5.04
CA THR A 172 16.47 4.69 5.57
C THR A 172 17.85 4.07 5.38
N GLU A 173 18.36 3.35 6.39
CA GLU A 173 19.55 2.52 6.21
C GLU A 173 19.17 1.20 5.51
N THR A 174 19.78 0.91 4.36
CA THR A 174 19.55 -0.32 3.59
C THR A 174 20.88 -1.02 3.25
N GLU A 175 20.83 -2.31 2.94
CA GLU A 175 21.99 -3.09 2.45
C GLU A 175 22.15 -3.00 0.92
N ALA A 176 21.20 -2.35 0.23
CA ALA A 176 21.18 -2.28 -1.22
C ALA A 176 22.22 -1.31 -1.78
N GLU A 177 22.95 -1.76 -2.80
CA GLU A 177 23.74 -0.89 -3.66
C GLU A 177 22.84 -0.38 -4.79
N TRP A 178 22.53 0.92 -4.76
CA TRP A 178 21.62 1.52 -5.72
C TRP A 178 22.34 1.89 -7.02
N GLU A 179 21.91 1.28 -8.12
CA GLU A 179 22.25 1.78 -9.45
C GLU A 179 21.30 2.93 -9.80
N TYR A 180 21.86 4.01 -10.36
CA TYR A 180 21.03 5.12 -10.83
C TYR A 180 20.11 4.66 -11.95
N VAL A 181 18.81 4.82 -11.75
CA VAL A 181 17.77 4.57 -12.75
C VAL A 181 16.96 5.85 -12.91
N GLU A 182 16.69 6.24 -14.15
CA GLU A 182 15.88 7.43 -14.46
C GLU A 182 14.51 7.33 -13.77
N SER A 183 14.10 8.43 -13.14
CA SER A 183 12.86 8.48 -12.36
C SER A 183 11.63 8.38 -13.27
N SER A 184 10.82 7.34 -13.09
CA SER A 184 9.57 7.15 -13.83
C SER A 184 8.50 8.14 -13.37
N GLU A 185 7.45 8.33 -14.17
CA GLU A 185 6.28 9.13 -13.78
C GLU A 185 5.67 8.64 -12.45
N ASN A 186 5.66 7.33 -12.21
CA ASN A 186 5.14 6.75 -10.97
C ASN A 186 6.02 7.11 -9.76
N VAL A 187 7.34 7.12 -9.93
CA VAL A 187 8.28 7.55 -8.87
C VAL A 187 8.12 9.03 -8.56
N GLN A 188 7.95 9.87 -9.59
CA GLN A 188 7.70 11.31 -9.40
C GLN A 188 6.38 11.55 -8.65
N LYS A 189 5.32 10.83 -9.01
CA LYS A 189 4.04 10.89 -8.28
C LYS A 189 4.17 10.44 -6.85
N LEU A 190 4.87 9.33 -6.61
CA LEU A 190 5.13 8.85 -5.25
C LEU A 190 5.85 9.92 -4.44
N GLN A 191 6.97 10.47 -4.94
CA GLN A 191 7.72 11.53 -4.25
C GLN A 191 6.89 12.79 -4.00
N TYR A 192 6.01 13.16 -4.94
CA TYR A 192 5.15 14.33 -4.83
C TYR A 192 4.13 14.23 -3.68
N ILE A 193 3.68 13.02 -3.34
CA ILE A 193 2.67 12.79 -2.30
C ILE A 193 3.25 12.45 -0.93
N LEU A 194 4.58 12.36 -0.78
CA LEU A 194 5.23 12.09 0.51
C LEU A 194 5.25 13.35 1.39
N ASP A 195 5.10 13.15 2.69
CA ASP A 195 5.33 14.17 3.72
C ASP A 195 6.48 13.78 4.65
N ARG A 196 7.11 14.78 5.27
CA ARG A 196 8.24 14.63 6.21
C ARG A 196 7.80 14.58 7.66
#